data_AF-A0A820CHT7-F1
#
_entry.id   AF-A0A820CHT7-F1
#
_cell.length_a   1.000
_cell.length_b   1.000
_cell.length_c   1.000
_cell.angle_alpha   90.00
_cell.angle_beta   90.00
_cell.angle_gamma   90.00
#
_symmetry.space_group_name_H-M   'P 1'
#
loop_
_entity.id
_entity.type
_entity.pdbx_description
1 polymer ?
#
loop_
_entity_poly.entity_id
_entity_poly.type
_entity_poly.pdbx_seq_one_letter_code
_entity_poly.pdbx_strand_id
1 'polypeptide(L)'
;SYETIHGSNIYNKQEVNLICQTIQTLLPRHQPNLLPADIGIITPYTRQVKEIVEKLLTIQVPKGVEVRTVDGFQGREKNIILISLVRSNNENEIGFLINEQRMNVLLTRAKCAMIVFGNKRTLISNNLWKQWIESVPNVNSTQFTDQCLIKQNQITDQQQSQSTKKTRHYTHNKKKAYSRKNYP
;
A
#
# COMPACT_ATOMS: atom_id res chain seq x y z
N SER A 1 0.99 3.01 -19.07
CA SER A 1 0.34 1.87 -19.72
C SER A 1 -0.87 1.48 -18.92
N TYR A 2 -1.85 0.86 -19.56
CA TYR A 2 -3.04 0.34 -18.89
C TYR A 2 -2.77 -1.04 -18.26
N GLU A 3 -3.64 -1.49 -17.34
CA GLU A 3 -3.57 -2.87 -16.86
C GLU A 3 -3.83 -3.88 -17.97
N THR A 4 -3.39 -5.11 -17.74
CA THR A 4 -3.81 -6.28 -18.49
C THR A 4 -4.82 -7.08 -17.66
N ILE A 5 -5.96 -7.43 -18.26
CA ILE A 5 -7.03 -8.21 -17.64
C ILE A 5 -7.29 -9.47 -18.47
N HIS A 6 -7.14 -10.63 -17.85
CA HIS A 6 -7.53 -11.93 -18.42
C HIS A 6 -8.30 -12.75 -17.38
N GLY A 7 -9.63 -12.74 -17.48
CA GLY A 7 -10.51 -13.31 -16.45
C GLY A 7 -10.29 -12.61 -15.10
N SER A 8 -9.98 -13.38 -14.06
CA SER A 8 -9.65 -12.85 -12.73
C SER A 8 -8.20 -12.39 -12.57
N ASN A 9 -7.36 -12.49 -13.62
CA ASN A 9 -5.97 -12.06 -13.57
C ASN A 9 -5.85 -10.60 -13.98
N ILE A 10 -5.54 -9.74 -13.00
CA ILE A 10 -5.33 -8.30 -13.20
C ILE A 10 -3.90 -7.98 -12.77
N TYR A 11 -3.13 -7.34 -13.65
CA TYR A 11 -1.75 -6.98 -13.41
C TYR A 11 -1.28 -5.85 -14.34
N ASN A 12 -0.21 -5.16 -13.97
CA ASN A 12 0.33 -4.03 -14.73
C ASN A 12 1.84 -4.17 -14.88
N LYS A 13 2.29 -4.57 -16.07
CA LYS A 13 3.71 -4.80 -16.40
C LYS A 13 4.58 -3.54 -16.26
N GLN A 14 4.04 -2.36 -16.52
CA GLN A 14 4.82 -1.13 -16.37
C GLN A 14 5.11 -0.86 -14.89
N GLU A 15 4.13 -1.00 -14.01
CA GLU A 15 4.36 -0.89 -12.56
C GLU A 15 5.38 -1.94 -12.08
N VAL A 16 5.33 -3.18 -12.58
CA VAL A 16 6.34 -4.21 -12.28
C VAL A 16 7.74 -3.74 -12.66
N ASN A 17 7.91 -3.18 -13.87
CA ASN A 17 9.20 -2.70 -14.35
C ASN A 17 9.72 -1.53 -13.48
N LEU A 18 8.86 -0.56 -13.16
CA LEU A 18 9.21 0.59 -12.32
C LEU A 18 9.61 0.16 -10.90
N ILE A 19 8.91 -0.80 -10.32
CA ILE A 19 9.24 -1.38 -9.01
C ILE A 19 10.62 -2.04 -9.04
N CYS A 20 10.89 -2.84 -10.08
CA CYS A 20 12.18 -3.51 -10.22
C CYS A 20 13.33 -2.51 -10.40
N GLN A 21 13.13 -1.48 -11.22
CA GLN A 21 14.10 -0.39 -11.38
C GLN A 21 14.35 0.33 -10.05
N THR A 22 13.29 0.66 -9.32
CA THR A 22 13.38 1.29 -8.00
C THR A 22 14.18 0.43 -7.03
N ILE A 23 13.95 -0.88 -7.00
CA ILE A 23 14.68 -1.80 -6.13
C ILE A 23 16.16 -1.89 -6.52
N GLN A 24 16.47 -1.93 -7.82
CA GLN A 24 17.86 -1.91 -8.28
C GLN A 24 18.59 -0.61 -7.89
N THR A 25 17.87 0.52 -7.86
CA THR A 25 18.41 1.81 -7.38
C THR A 25 18.54 1.87 -5.86
N LEU A 26 17.61 1.25 -5.11
CA LEU A 26 17.62 1.23 -3.64
C LEU A 26 18.61 0.23 -3.05
N LEU A 27 18.86 -0.89 -3.72
CA LEU A 27 19.81 -1.92 -3.27
C LEU A 27 21.11 -1.95 -4.11
N PRO A 28 21.88 -0.85 -4.24
CA PRO A 28 23.24 -0.96 -4.77
C PRO A 28 24.07 -1.85 -3.85
N ARG A 29 25.03 -2.56 -4.42
CA ARG A 29 26.02 -3.38 -3.70
C ARG A 29 26.83 -2.60 -2.63
N HIS A 30 26.70 -1.28 -2.57
CA HIS A 30 27.50 -0.37 -1.75
C HIS A 30 26.68 0.48 -0.77
N GLN A 31 25.39 0.21 -0.55
CA GLN A 31 24.63 0.80 0.56
C GLN A 31 24.61 -0.15 1.77
N PRO A 32 25.57 -0.03 2.71
CA PRO A 32 25.70 -0.98 3.83
C PRO A 32 24.52 -0.97 4.80
N ASN A 33 23.69 0.07 4.77
CA ASN A 33 22.67 0.31 5.80
C ASN A 33 21.24 -0.06 5.38
N LEU A 34 21.02 -0.51 4.13
CA LEU A 34 19.70 -0.94 3.67
C LEU A 34 19.73 -2.42 3.28
N LEU A 35 19.04 -3.25 4.06
CA LEU A 35 18.95 -4.68 3.79
C LEU A 35 17.73 -4.97 2.89
N PRO A 36 17.78 -6.02 2.05
CA PRO A 36 16.60 -6.46 1.31
C PRO A 36 15.40 -6.74 2.22
N ALA A 37 15.65 -7.21 3.44
CA ALA A 37 14.63 -7.48 4.45
C ALA A 37 13.92 -6.23 4.98
N ASP A 38 14.48 -5.03 4.77
CA ASP A 38 13.89 -3.74 5.14
C ASP A 38 12.85 -3.24 4.12
N ILE A 39 12.73 -3.92 2.98
CA ILE A 39 11.85 -3.55 1.87
C ILE A 39 10.67 -4.52 1.79
N GLY A 40 9.46 -3.96 1.73
CA GLY A 40 8.24 -4.68 1.40
C GLY A 40 7.59 -4.13 0.14
N ILE A 41 6.96 -5.00 -0.64
CA ILE A 41 6.17 -4.65 -1.81
C ILE A 41 4.74 -5.16 -1.60
N ILE A 42 3.77 -4.26 -1.72
CA ILE A 42 2.36 -4.54 -1.47
C ILE A 42 1.55 -4.24 -2.72
N THR A 43 0.64 -5.13 -3.05
CA THR A 43 -0.31 -4.90 -4.16
C THR A 43 -1.67 -5.52 -3.86
N PRO A 44 -2.78 -5.00 -4.38
CA PRO A 44 -4.09 -5.62 -4.20
C PRO A 44 -4.25 -6.99 -4.87
N TYR A 45 -3.48 -7.26 -5.92
CA TYR A 45 -3.77 -8.35 -6.85
C TYR A 45 -2.73 -9.47 -6.80
N THR A 46 -3.19 -10.72 -6.59
CA THR A 46 -2.32 -11.89 -6.51
C THR A 46 -1.51 -12.12 -7.79
N ARG A 47 -2.07 -11.82 -8.97
CA ARG A 47 -1.30 -11.92 -10.23
C ARG A 47 -0.13 -10.94 -10.25
N GLN A 48 -0.34 -9.70 -9.80
CA GLN A 48 0.74 -8.71 -9.70
C GLN A 48 1.84 -9.17 -8.74
N VAL A 49 1.51 -9.83 -7.62
CA VAL A 49 2.53 -10.45 -6.73
C VAL A 49 3.40 -11.43 -7.52
N LYS A 50 2.79 -12.33 -8.30
CA LYS A 50 3.53 -13.33 -9.10
C LYS A 50 4.46 -12.67 -10.12
N GLU A 51 3.95 -11.70 -10.88
CA GLU A 51 4.73 -10.97 -11.89
C GLU A 51 5.93 -10.26 -11.27
N ILE A 52 5.76 -9.60 -10.12
CA ILE A 52 6.84 -8.93 -9.41
C ILE A 52 7.88 -9.96 -8.94
N VAL A 53 7.46 -11.05 -8.29
CA VAL A 53 8.39 -12.08 -7.79
C VAL A 53 9.18 -12.71 -8.94
N GLU A 54 8.53 -13.10 -10.03
CA GLU A 54 9.17 -13.67 -11.21
C GLU A 54 10.19 -12.68 -11.81
N LYS A 55 9.84 -11.39 -11.90
CA LYS A 55 10.74 -10.37 -12.42
C LYS A 55 11.94 -10.16 -11.51
N LEU A 56 11.75 -10.05 -10.19
CA LEU A 56 12.84 -9.90 -9.21
C LEU A 56 13.84 -11.05 -9.25
N LEU A 57 13.34 -12.29 -9.41
CA LEU A 57 14.18 -13.46 -9.61
C LEU A 57 14.99 -13.36 -10.91
N THR A 58 14.33 -12.97 -12.01
CA THR A 58 14.97 -12.80 -13.32
C THR A 58 16.14 -11.79 -13.28
N ILE A 59 15.95 -10.68 -12.57
CA ILE A 59 16.98 -9.63 -12.43
C ILE A 59 17.92 -9.86 -11.23
N GLN A 60 17.83 -11.03 -10.57
CA GLN A 60 18.72 -11.46 -9.49
C GLN A 60 18.79 -10.48 -8.30
N VAL A 61 17.64 -9.92 -7.90
CA VAL A 61 17.57 -9.14 -6.66
C VAL A 61 17.91 -10.03 -5.47
N PRO A 62 18.73 -9.56 -4.50
CA PRO A 62 19.04 -10.32 -3.30
C PRO A 62 17.78 -10.80 -2.57
N LYS A 63 17.84 -12.02 -2.02
CA LYS A 63 16.73 -12.59 -1.24
C LYS A 63 16.45 -11.72 -0.01
N GLY A 64 15.17 -11.58 0.34
CA GLY A 64 14.72 -10.89 1.56
C GLY A 64 13.63 -9.85 1.33
N VAL A 65 13.52 -9.32 0.11
CA VAL A 65 12.40 -8.43 -0.26
C VAL A 65 11.09 -9.20 -0.17
N GLU A 66 10.15 -8.70 0.64
CA GLU A 66 8.87 -9.37 0.86
C GLU A 66 7.81 -8.83 -0.10
N VAL A 67 7.18 -9.69 -0.91
CA VAL A 67 6.13 -9.31 -1.86
C VAL A 67 4.83 -10.01 -1.49
N ARG A 68 3.77 -9.26 -1.17
CA ARG A 68 2.47 -9.84 -0.76
C ARG A 68 1.30 -9.02 -1.27
N THR A 69 0.11 -9.63 -1.16
CA THR A 69 -1.15 -8.89 -1.27
C THR A 69 -1.38 -8.02 -0.02
N VAL A 70 -2.30 -7.05 -0.10
CA VAL A 70 -2.71 -6.23 1.05
C VAL A 70 -3.10 -7.10 2.25
N ASP A 71 -3.98 -8.08 2.04
CA ASP A 71 -4.44 -8.98 3.10
C ASP A 71 -3.29 -9.87 3.62
N GLY A 72 -2.40 -10.32 2.74
CA GLY A 72 -1.22 -11.12 3.11
C GLY A 72 -0.13 -10.35 3.86
N PHE A 73 -0.23 -9.01 3.93
CA PHE A 73 0.72 -8.14 4.63
C PHE A 73 0.17 -7.60 5.97
N GLN A 74 -1.00 -8.08 6.41
CA GLN A 74 -1.60 -7.64 7.67
C GLN A 74 -0.69 -7.94 8.88
N GLY A 75 -0.55 -6.96 9.78
CA GLY A 75 0.28 -7.08 10.98
C GLY A 75 1.79 -7.03 10.73
N ARG A 76 2.21 -6.83 9.48
CA ARG A 76 3.61 -6.68 9.08
C ARG A 76 3.91 -5.23 8.74
N GLU A 77 5.14 -4.81 8.95
CA GLU A 77 5.65 -3.47 8.63
C GLU A 77 7.10 -3.56 8.17
N LYS A 78 7.52 -2.63 7.32
CA LYS A 78 8.90 -2.54 6.79
C LYS A 78 9.38 -1.09 6.78
N ASN A 79 10.69 -0.88 6.75
CA ASN A 79 11.25 0.47 6.71
C ASN A 79 10.86 1.18 5.42
N ILE A 80 10.93 0.47 4.29
CA ILE A 80 10.53 0.97 2.99
C ILE A 80 9.40 0.10 2.44
N ILE A 81 8.30 0.71 2.02
CA ILE A 81 7.18 0.03 1.35
C ILE A 81 6.99 0.57 -0.07
N LEU A 82 7.00 -0.34 -1.05
CA LEU A 82 6.63 -0.07 -2.43
C LEU A 82 5.20 -0.57 -2.64
N ILE A 83 4.36 0.21 -3.30
CA ILE A 83 2.94 -0.09 -3.45
C ILE A 83 2.56 -0.06 -4.92
N SER A 84 2.06 -1.19 -5.44
CA SER A 84 1.52 -1.27 -6.80
C SER A 84 0.00 -1.29 -6.75
N LEU A 85 -0.65 -0.23 -7.25
CA LEU A 85 -2.11 -0.10 -7.27
C LEU A 85 -2.75 -0.79 -8.48
N VAL A 86 -1.96 -1.06 -9.53
CA VAL A 86 -2.30 -1.84 -10.73
C VAL A 86 -3.33 -1.19 -11.65
N ARG A 87 -4.44 -0.68 -11.12
CA ARG A 87 -5.56 -0.14 -11.90
C ARG A 87 -5.16 1.17 -12.60
N SER A 88 -5.39 1.17 -13.90
CA SER A 88 -4.97 2.10 -14.93
C SER A 88 -5.82 1.86 -16.19
N ASN A 89 -7.01 2.45 -16.24
CA ASN A 89 -7.98 2.25 -17.33
C ASN A 89 -8.74 3.55 -17.64
N ASN A 90 -9.49 3.54 -18.75
CA ASN A 90 -10.23 4.72 -19.22
C ASN A 90 -11.60 4.87 -18.56
N GLU A 91 -12.13 3.76 -18.07
CA GLU A 91 -13.41 3.57 -17.41
C GLU A 91 -13.38 4.08 -15.96
N ASN A 92 -12.19 4.46 -15.47
CA ASN A 92 -11.92 4.90 -14.11
C ASN A 92 -12.30 3.90 -13.03
N GLU A 93 -12.29 2.61 -13.39
CA GLU A 93 -12.57 1.51 -12.48
C GLU A 93 -11.37 1.24 -11.58
N ILE A 94 -11.57 1.39 -10.27
CA ILE A 94 -10.54 1.15 -9.26
C ILE A 94 -10.70 -0.21 -8.53
N GLY A 95 -11.85 -0.87 -8.71
CA GLY A 95 -12.12 -2.22 -8.20
C GLY A 95 -11.81 -2.38 -6.71
N PHE A 96 -10.89 -3.30 -6.39
CA PHE A 96 -10.49 -3.64 -5.02
C PHE A 96 -10.01 -2.44 -4.18
N LEU A 97 -9.56 -1.36 -4.84
CA LEU A 97 -9.04 -0.15 -4.18
C LEU A 97 -10.14 0.72 -3.54
N ILE A 98 -11.42 0.40 -3.71
CA ILE A 98 -12.55 1.13 -3.09
C ILE A 98 -12.57 0.94 -1.55
N ASN A 99 -11.99 -0.14 -1.04
CA ASN A 99 -12.09 -0.49 0.38
C ASN A 99 -11.16 0.37 1.26
N GLU A 100 -11.76 1.23 2.09
CA GLU A 100 -11.03 2.14 2.98
C GLU A 100 -10.15 1.40 4.00
N GLN A 101 -10.61 0.27 4.54
CA GLN A 101 -9.85 -0.50 5.53
C GLN A 101 -8.56 -1.02 4.91
N ARG A 102 -8.63 -1.49 3.67
CA ARG A 102 -7.47 -1.98 2.93
C ARG A 102 -6.54 -0.86 2.50
N MET A 103 -7.07 0.31 2.14
CA MET A 103 -6.27 1.52 1.92
C MET A 103 -5.50 1.92 3.17
N ASN A 104 -6.14 1.92 4.35
CA ASN A 104 -5.48 2.24 5.62
C ASN A 104 -4.37 1.25 5.96
N VAL A 105 -4.61 -0.05 5.76
CA VAL A 105 -3.58 -1.07 5.94
C VAL A 105 -2.40 -0.74 5.03
N LEU A 106 -2.63 -0.65 3.72
CA LEU A 106 -1.63 -0.39 2.70
C LEU A 106 -0.79 0.88 2.99
N LEU A 107 -1.42 1.99 3.37
CA LEU A 107 -0.73 3.28 3.60
C LEU A 107 0.03 3.38 4.93
N THR A 108 -0.21 2.47 5.87
CA THR A 108 0.41 2.49 7.22
C THR A 108 1.50 1.45 7.42
N ARG A 109 1.85 0.66 6.40
CA ARG A 109 2.87 -0.41 6.56
C ARG A 109 4.32 0.11 6.56
N ALA A 110 4.53 1.35 6.11
CA ALA A 110 5.85 1.96 5.99
C ALA A 110 6.27 2.61 7.31
N LYS A 111 7.44 2.25 7.83
CA LYS A 111 8.02 2.92 9.00
C LYS A 111 8.77 4.21 8.61
N CYS A 112 9.53 4.19 7.52
CA CYS A 112 10.37 5.32 7.11
C CYS A 112 9.90 5.95 5.80
N ALA A 113 9.74 5.15 4.74
CA ALA A 113 9.43 5.66 3.41
C ALA A 113 8.42 4.78 2.66
N MET A 114 7.58 5.44 1.87
CA MET A 114 6.59 4.80 1.02
C MET A 114 6.66 5.34 -0.41
N ILE A 115 6.63 4.43 -1.38
CA ILE A 115 6.71 4.71 -2.82
C ILE A 115 5.48 4.07 -3.46
N VAL A 116 4.58 4.88 -4.04
CA VAL A 116 3.31 4.39 -4.59
C VAL A 116 3.28 4.53 -6.11
N PHE A 117 3.11 3.40 -6.79
CA PHE A 117 2.94 3.25 -8.23
C PHE A 117 1.46 3.07 -8.55
N GLY A 118 0.92 3.91 -9.44
CA GLY A 118 -0.46 3.79 -9.86
C GLY A 118 -0.88 4.90 -10.82
N ASN A 119 -2.01 4.71 -11.49
CA ASN A 119 -2.52 5.68 -12.44
C ASN A 119 -3.32 6.79 -11.75
N LYS A 120 -2.76 8.00 -11.67
CA LYS A 120 -3.45 9.15 -11.04
C LYS A 120 -4.83 9.40 -11.65
N ARG A 121 -4.97 9.37 -12.98
CA ARG A 121 -6.25 9.62 -13.68
C ARG A 121 -7.32 8.60 -13.27
N THR A 122 -6.95 7.32 -13.17
CA THR A 122 -7.89 6.26 -12.74
C THR A 122 -8.23 6.39 -11.26
N LEU A 123 -7.28 6.77 -10.40
CA LEU A 123 -7.46 6.81 -8.95
C LEU A 123 -8.29 8.01 -8.45
N ILE A 124 -8.19 9.17 -9.10
CA ILE A 124 -8.92 10.38 -8.68
C ILE A 124 -10.45 10.26 -8.86
N SER A 125 -10.95 9.22 -9.53
CA SER A 125 -12.38 8.93 -9.59
C SER A 125 -12.98 8.53 -8.24
N ASN A 126 -12.14 8.09 -7.30
CA ASN A 126 -12.53 7.78 -5.95
C ASN A 126 -12.13 8.90 -5.00
N ASN A 127 -13.10 9.38 -4.20
CA ASN A 127 -12.90 10.52 -3.32
C ASN A 127 -11.78 10.32 -2.29
N LEU A 128 -11.61 9.11 -1.75
CA LEU A 128 -10.58 8.84 -0.74
C LEU A 128 -9.19 8.89 -1.35
N TRP A 129 -9.01 8.24 -2.50
CA TRP A 129 -7.75 8.30 -3.23
C TRP A 129 -7.44 9.71 -3.71
N LYS A 130 -8.45 10.44 -4.20
CA LYS A 130 -8.30 11.85 -4.57
C LYS A 130 -7.81 12.70 -3.38
N GLN A 131 -8.50 12.62 -2.24
CA GLN A 131 -8.12 13.35 -1.02
C GLN A 131 -6.72 12.97 -0.56
N TRP A 132 -6.38 11.68 -0.59
CA TRP A 132 -5.05 11.23 -0.21
C TRP A 132 -3.97 11.78 -1.16
N ILE A 133 -4.17 11.68 -2.48
CA ILE A 133 -3.23 12.20 -3.49
C ILE A 133 -3.05 13.71 -3.33
N GLU A 134 -4.13 14.46 -3.10
CA GLU A 134 -4.09 15.91 -2.87
C GLU A 134 -3.41 16.28 -1.54
N SER A 135 -3.44 15.40 -0.54
CA SER A 135 -2.78 15.61 0.75
C SER A 135 -1.26 15.38 0.71
N VAL A 136 -0.76 14.64 -0.27
CA VAL A 136 0.69 14.44 -0.45
C VAL A 136 1.25 15.76 -0.97
N PRO A 137 2.19 16.42 -0.23
CA PRO A 137 2.81 17.65 -0.70
C PRO A 137 3.40 17.42 -2.09
N ASN A 138 3.50 18.45 -2.93
CA ASN A 138 4.18 18.39 -4.23
C ASN A 138 5.70 18.12 -4.04
N VAL A 139 6.06 16.94 -3.53
CA VAL A 139 7.39 16.37 -3.62
C VAL A 139 7.45 15.89 -5.06
N ASN A 140 8.07 16.70 -5.91
CA ASN A 140 8.32 16.44 -7.34
C ASN A 140 8.03 14.99 -7.73
N SER A 141 6.88 14.76 -8.37
CA SER A 141 6.38 13.49 -8.92
C SER A 141 7.26 12.91 -10.04
N THR A 142 8.55 13.22 -10.01
CA THR A 142 9.54 13.06 -11.06
C THR A 142 10.89 12.84 -10.39
N GLN A 143 11.15 11.61 -10.00
CA GLN A 143 12.45 10.99 -10.18
C GLN A 143 12.27 9.47 -10.03
N PHE A 144 11.74 8.91 -11.11
CA PHE A 144 12.03 7.62 -11.75
C PHE A 144 10.77 7.23 -12.53
N THR A 145 10.59 7.93 -13.65
CA THR A 145 9.65 7.70 -14.77
C THR A 145 8.18 7.42 -14.43
N ASP A 146 7.37 8.46 -14.63
CA ASP A 146 5.91 8.50 -14.78
C ASP A 146 5.07 7.74 -13.74
N GLN A 147 4.67 8.54 -12.74
CA GLN A 147 3.66 8.31 -11.71
C GLN A 147 4.13 7.50 -10.49
N CYS A 148 4.95 8.15 -9.68
CA CYS A 148 5.20 7.72 -8.31
C CYS A 148 4.95 8.86 -7.30
N LEU A 149 4.25 8.56 -6.20
CA LEU A 149 4.12 9.43 -5.02
C LEU A 149 5.06 8.95 -3.90
N ILE A 150 5.89 9.84 -3.36
CA ILE A 150 6.81 9.55 -2.26
C ILE A 150 6.29 10.22 -1.00
N LYS A 151 6.07 9.44 0.07
CA LYS A 151 5.86 9.98 1.43
C LYS A 151 6.98 9.47 2.33
N GLN A 152 7.78 10.40 2.86
CA GLN A 152 8.65 10.14 4.00
C GLN A 152 7.80 10.31 5.26
N ASN A 153 7.73 9.28 6.10
CA ASN A 153 7.15 9.43 7.42
C ASN A 153 8.19 10.11 8.30
N GLN A 154 8.00 11.41 8.57
CA GLN A 154 8.71 12.04 9.68
C GLN A 154 8.25 11.33 10.96
N ILE A 155 9.19 10.67 11.64
CA ILE A 155 8.95 10.10 12.97
C ILE A 155 8.56 11.28 13.86
N THR A 156 7.26 11.40 14.13
CA THR A 156 6.76 12.27 15.18
C THR A 156 6.12 11.36 16.20
N ASP A 157 6.86 11.12 17.29
CA ASP A 157 6.44 10.33 18.45
C ASP A 157 5.27 10.99 19.19
N GLN A 158 4.10 11.15 18.57
CA GLN A 158 2.90 11.65 19.26
C GLN A 158 1.58 11.12 18.69
N GLN A 159 1.44 9.83 18.40
CA GLN A 159 0.09 9.22 18.22
C GLN A 159 -0.03 7.81 18.82
N GLN A 160 0.27 7.66 20.12
CA GLN A 160 -0.16 6.49 20.92
C GLN A 160 -1.24 6.83 21.98
N SER A 161 -1.78 8.05 21.99
CA SER A 161 -2.67 8.51 23.08
C SER A 161 -4.17 8.61 22.74
N GLN A 162 -4.61 8.31 21.51
CA GLN A 162 -6.01 8.52 21.11
C GLN A 162 -6.87 7.25 20.94
N SER A 163 -6.28 6.04 21.02
CA SER A 163 -7.02 4.77 20.91
C SER A 163 -7.54 4.21 22.25
N THR A 164 -7.19 4.78 23.40
CA THR A 164 -7.63 4.27 24.72
C THR A 164 -8.85 4.98 25.33
N LYS A 165 -9.36 6.07 24.72
CA LYS A 165 -10.52 6.83 25.25
C LYS A 165 -11.87 6.52 24.61
N LYS A 166 -11.94 5.85 23.45
CA LYS A 166 -13.22 5.47 22.80
C LYS A 166 -13.77 4.10 23.21
N THR A 167 -12.97 3.23 23.84
CA THR A 167 -13.39 1.87 24.19
C THR A 167 -14.12 1.76 25.55
N ARG A 168 -14.00 2.77 26.43
CA ARG A 168 -14.70 2.81 27.73
C ARG A 168 -16.17 3.28 27.62
N HIS A 169 -16.53 4.04 26.59
CA HIS A 169 -17.90 4.53 26.41
C HIS A 169 -18.84 3.53 25.69
N TYR A 170 -18.30 2.60 24.88
CA TYR A 170 -19.12 1.60 24.19
C TYR A 170 -19.43 0.34 25.02
N THR A 171 -18.65 0.05 26.07
CA THR A 171 -18.86 -1.12 26.95
C THR A 171 -19.85 -0.85 28.09
N HIS A 172 -20.21 0.41 28.37
CA HIS A 172 -21.18 0.74 29.43
C HIS A 172 -22.64 0.76 28.95
N ASN A 173 -22.91 0.97 27.65
CA ASN A 173 -24.28 1.05 27.11
C ASN A 173 -24.86 -0.27 26.58
N LYS A 174 -24.04 -1.32 26.35
CA LYS A 174 -24.55 -2.66 25.96
C LYS A 174 -25.03 -3.53 27.14
N LYS A 175 -24.57 -3.27 28.38
CA LYS A 175 -25.07 -3.98 29.58
C LYS A 175 -26.43 -3.48 30.09
N LYS A 176 -26.87 -2.27 29.72
CA LYS A 176 -28.21 -1.75 30.05
C LYS A 176 -29.31 -2.16 29.06
N ALA A 177 -28.95 -2.56 27.84
CA ALA A 177 -29.92 -2.91 26.79
C ALA A 177 -30.37 -4.39 26.79
N TYR A 178 -29.66 -5.28 27.51
CA TYR A 178 -29.99 -6.71 27.62
C TYR A 178 -30.69 -7.11 28.93
N SER A 179 -31.02 -6.16 29.81
CA SER A 179 -31.67 -6.42 31.11
C SER A 179 -33.13 -5.94 31.18
N ARG A 180 -33.78 -5.63 30.05
CA ARG A 180 -35.16 -5.09 30.00
C ARG A 180 -36.10 -5.74 28.98
N LYS A 181 -35.92 -7.03 28.69
CA LYS A 181 -36.96 -7.87 28.08
C LYS A 181 -36.88 -9.26 28.68
N ASN A 182 -37.76 -9.52 29.66
CA ASN A 182 -38.46 -10.78 29.97
C ASN A 182 -38.72 -10.92 31.48
N TYR A 183 -39.89 -10.44 31.89
CA TYR A 183 -40.73 -10.93 32.98
C TYR A 183 -42.16 -10.47 32.64
N PRO A 184 -43.23 -11.22 32.95
CA PRO A 184 -43.35 -12.66 33.21
C PRO A 184 -43.65 -13.48 31.96
#